data_AF-A0A246PML1-F1
#
_entry.id   AF-A0A246PML1-F1
#
_cell.length_a   1.000
_cell.length_b   1.000
_cell.length_c   1.000
_cell.angle_alpha   90.00
_cell.angle_beta   90.00
_cell.angle_gamma   90.00
#
_symmetry.space_group_name_H-M   'P 1'
#
loop_
_entity.id
_entity.type
_entity.pdbx_description
1 polymer ?
#
loop_
_entity_poly.entity_id
_entity_poly.type
_entity_poly.pdbx_seq_one_letter_code
_entity_poly.pdbx_strand_id
1 'polypeptide(L)'
;MHISDFIRNFTNHPVLFVGTGLSLRYLENSFTWDGLLLYISNKIKGSNEFYYDLKSKYEKDGEYDYTKIAKDLELEFNEVLKSDRNGEFKEINDLFYNNMENGINISRFKLYISQILSDYIIKDSQIHEISELKKVRKNIGSVITTNYDSFIEDIFEFEQLIGNNILLSNPYGSVYKIHGCVKDPNKIIITDDDYKDFDDKYELIRAQLLSLFIHNPIIFLGYNIGDNNIKGILKTIFTYINPNTQQAEKIRKNFLLVEYDEGSQSTEVTDHDIDMRGFSTIRINKIKTDNFLEIYKHLADLNLPVSAMDIRKVQNIAKEIYAGGNIQVSITEDVDSLKNGEKVLAIGSLRTITYDFQTTSELMENYFKIIDESNHQLLKLIDKHRIPKTQYFPIYAFSKIQSELESSSVLKGNQNKKITNIIDNVTDFAQQHTSINGILQDEDISQSKKNLAIILGVINERIPLDTVEEYLRNYDNKKSTNYRKILCVYDYKNYADEHERINLASSGGSTVS
;
A
#
# COMPACT_ATOMS: atom_id res chain seq x y z
N MET A 1 -29.03 -1.48 2.89
CA MET A 1 -28.21 -2.14 3.94
C MET A 1 -27.09 -1.19 4.30
N HIS A 2 -26.61 -1.13 5.55
CA HIS A 2 -25.47 -0.27 5.86
C HIS A 2 -24.15 -0.88 5.37
N ILE A 3 -23.19 -0.02 4.99
CA ILE A 3 -21.86 -0.43 4.52
C ILE A 3 -21.11 -1.29 5.54
N SER A 4 -21.30 -1.03 6.84
CA SER A 4 -20.75 -1.83 7.92
C SER A 4 -21.19 -3.29 7.85
N ASP A 5 -22.48 -3.53 7.63
CA ASP A 5 -23.06 -4.87 7.57
C ASP A 5 -22.65 -5.56 6.27
N PHE A 6 -22.56 -4.80 5.18
CA PHE A 6 -22.09 -5.31 3.90
C PHE A 6 -20.65 -5.83 4.00
N ILE A 7 -19.71 -5.03 4.51
CA ILE A 7 -18.29 -5.39 4.62
C ILE A 7 -18.09 -6.55 5.62
N ARG A 8 -18.82 -6.58 6.74
CA ARG A 8 -18.73 -7.67 7.73
C ARG A 8 -19.05 -9.05 7.17
N ASN A 9 -19.79 -9.13 6.05
CA ASN A 9 -20.11 -10.38 5.39
C ASN A 9 -18.97 -10.93 4.52
N PHE A 10 -17.88 -10.18 4.35
CA PHE A 10 -16.72 -10.66 3.59
C PHE A 10 -16.02 -11.79 4.34
N THR A 11 -15.91 -12.93 3.66
CA THR A 11 -15.25 -14.13 4.18
C THR A 11 -13.83 -14.31 3.65
N ASN A 12 -13.43 -13.48 2.69
CA ASN A 12 -12.12 -13.51 2.05
C ASN A 12 -11.59 -12.08 1.89
N HIS A 13 -10.29 -11.95 1.66
CA HIS A 13 -9.64 -10.66 1.48
C HIS A 13 -10.19 -9.92 0.25
N PRO A 14 -10.70 -8.68 0.42
CA PRO A 14 -11.17 -7.89 -0.71
C PRO A 14 -10.04 -7.54 -1.68
N VAL A 15 -10.42 -7.34 -2.94
CA VAL A 15 -9.58 -6.77 -3.98
C VAL A 15 -10.12 -5.39 -4.32
N LEU A 16 -9.26 -4.38 -4.29
CA LEU A 16 -9.64 -3.04 -4.72
C LEU A 16 -9.45 -2.93 -6.23
N PHE A 17 -10.46 -2.43 -6.93
CA PHE A 17 -10.36 -2.04 -8.32
C PHE A 17 -10.35 -0.51 -8.40
N VAL A 18 -9.17 0.06 -8.64
CA VAL A 18 -8.91 1.49 -8.49
C VAL A 18 -8.80 2.16 -9.86
N GLY A 19 -9.64 3.17 -10.07
CA GLY A 19 -9.57 4.07 -11.22
C GLY A 19 -9.00 5.44 -10.89
N THR A 20 -8.98 6.30 -11.91
CA THR A 20 -8.32 7.61 -11.83
C THR A 20 -9.04 8.58 -10.92
N GLY A 21 -10.32 8.35 -10.62
CA GLY A 21 -11.07 9.10 -9.61
C GLY A 21 -10.44 9.06 -8.23
N LEU A 22 -9.72 7.98 -7.89
CA LEU A 22 -9.01 7.89 -6.62
C LEU A 22 -7.77 8.80 -6.61
N SER A 23 -6.98 8.79 -7.69
CA SER A 23 -5.86 9.72 -7.88
C SER A 23 -6.36 11.17 -7.86
N LEU A 24 -7.47 11.48 -8.54
CA LEU A 24 -8.10 12.81 -8.54
C LEU A 24 -8.55 13.27 -7.15
N ARG A 25 -8.98 12.35 -6.29
CA ARG A 25 -9.35 12.67 -4.91
C ARG A 25 -8.13 13.12 -4.12
N TYR A 26 -7.03 12.37 -4.19
CA TYR A 26 -5.89 12.52 -3.28
C TYR A 26 -4.71 13.33 -3.81
N LEU A 27 -4.55 13.44 -5.13
CA LEU A 27 -3.39 14.03 -5.77
C LEU A 27 -3.74 15.36 -6.45
N GLU A 28 -2.85 16.34 -6.34
CA GLU A 28 -3.00 17.66 -6.99
C GLU A 28 -2.81 17.58 -8.50
N ASN A 29 -1.82 16.80 -8.95
CA ASN A 29 -1.36 16.73 -10.33
C ASN A 29 -1.80 15.42 -11.04
N SER A 30 -3.07 15.08 -10.90
CA SER A 30 -3.69 13.94 -11.59
C SER A 30 -4.71 14.39 -12.62
N PHE A 31 -5.00 13.53 -13.59
CA PHE A 31 -5.80 13.91 -14.76
C PHE A 31 -6.86 12.85 -15.04
N THR A 32 -8.05 13.27 -15.47
CA THR A 32 -8.92 12.36 -16.22
C THR A 32 -8.28 12.03 -17.57
N TRP A 33 -8.75 10.99 -18.26
CA TRP A 33 -8.27 10.67 -19.61
C TRP A 33 -8.43 11.86 -20.57
N ASP A 34 -9.60 12.51 -20.57
CA ASP A 34 -9.87 13.73 -21.34
C ASP A 34 -8.94 14.89 -20.93
N GLY A 35 -8.75 15.08 -19.62
CA GLY A 35 -7.89 16.14 -19.09
C GLY A 35 -6.41 15.95 -19.43
N LEU A 36 -5.92 14.71 -19.44
CA LEU A 36 -4.54 14.36 -19.79
C LEU A 36 -4.26 14.70 -21.25
N LEU A 37 -5.12 14.23 -22.17
CA LEU A 37 -4.95 14.47 -23.61
C LEU A 37 -5.11 15.95 -23.95
N LEU A 38 -6.07 16.64 -23.32
CA LEU A 38 -6.23 18.09 -23.44
C LEU A 38 -4.97 18.84 -22.99
N TYR A 39 -4.42 18.48 -21.83
CA TYR A 39 -3.20 19.09 -21.29
C TYR A 39 -2.01 18.91 -22.24
N ILE A 40 -1.78 17.70 -22.73
CA ILE A 40 -0.68 17.41 -23.66
C ILE A 40 -0.86 18.17 -24.99
N SER A 41 -2.10 18.21 -25.52
CA SER A 41 -2.42 18.96 -26.74
C SER A 41 -2.16 20.46 -26.60
N ASN A 42 -2.65 21.06 -25.50
CA ASN A 42 -2.41 22.47 -25.20
C ASN A 42 -0.91 22.76 -25.09
N LYS A 43 -0.14 21.85 -24.48
CA LYS A 43 1.31 21.97 -24.36
C LYS A 43 2.07 22.03 -25.68
N ILE A 44 1.60 21.34 -26.73
CA ILE A 44 2.27 21.39 -28.05
C ILE A 44 1.70 22.44 -29.02
N LYS A 45 0.46 22.90 -28.82
CA LYS A 45 -0.21 23.86 -29.74
C LYS A 45 -0.41 25.26 -29.14
N GLY A 46 -0.32 25.42 -27.83
CA GLY A 46 -0.64 26.66 -27.12
C GLY A 46 -2.14 27.00 -27.06
N SER A 47 -3.02 26.15 -27.59
CA SER A 47 -4.47 26.33 -27.59
C SER A 47 -5.19 24.98 -27.46
N ASN A 48 -6.49 25.03 -27.13
CA ASN A 48 -7.34 23.84 -27.02
C ASN A 48 -8.01 23.46 -28.36
N GLU A 49 -7.87 24.29 -29.40
CA GLU A 49 -8.60 24.15 -30.67
C GLU A 49 -8.29 22.81 -31.34
N PHE A 50 -7.00 22.48 -31.46
CA PHE A 50 -6.57 21.20 -32.03
C PHE A 50 -7.17 19.99 -31.29
N TYR A 51 -7.26 20.05 -29.96
CA TYR A 51 -7.88 18.98 -29.19
C TYR A 51 -9.39 18.87 -29.46
N TYR A 52 -10.08 20.00 -29.57
CA TYR A 52 -11.51 20.02 -29.90
C TYR A 52 -11.79 19.51 -31.31
N ASP A 53 -10.91 19.78 -32.28
CA ASP A 53 -10.99 19.19 -33.61
C ASP A 53 -10.88 17.65 -33.56
N LEU A 54 -9.93 17.13 -32.76
CA LEU A 54 -9.80 15.68 -32.55
C LEU A 54 -11.04 15.09 -31.86
N LYS A 55 -11.58 15.77 -30.83
CA LYS A 55 -12.83 15.34 -30.18
C LYS A 55 -13.97 15.30 -31.16
N SER A 56 -14.15 16.35 -31.97
CA SER A 56 -15.21 16.39 -32.99
C SER A 56 -15.05 15.29 -34.05
N LYS A 57 -13.82 14.93 -34.42
CA LYS A 57 -13.52 13.87 -35.39
C LYS A 57 -13.92 12.48 -34.88
N TYR A 58 -13.80 12.24 -33.58
CA TYR A 58 -14.01 10.94 -32.95
C TYR A 58 -15.22 10.89 -32.00
N GLU A 59 -16.13 11.83 -32.14
CA GLU A 59 -17.43 11.84 -31.48
C GLU A 59 -18.40 10.91 -32.23
N LYS A 60 -19.12 10.08 -31.46
CA LYS A 60 -20.22 9.25 -31.96
C LYS A 60 -21.30 9.17 -30.87
N ASP A 61 -22.51 9.60 -31.21
CA ASP A 61 -23.69 9.51 -30.34
C ASP A 61 -23.50 10.12 -28.94
N GLY A 62 -22.71 11.20 -28.84
CA GLY A 62 -22.36 11.89 -27.60
C GLY A 62 -21.21 11.27 -26.81
N GLU A 63 -20.62 10.17 -27.28
CA GLU A 63 -19.44 9.53 -26.70
C GLU A 63 -18.19 9.84 -27.53
N TYR A 64 -17.03 9.98 -26.88
CA TYR A 64 -15.74 10.25 -27.53
C TYR A 64 -14.83 9.03 -27.46
N ASP A 65 -14.22 8.67 -28.59
CA ASP A 65 -13.24 7.59 -28.65
C ASP A 65 -11.83 8.08 -28.29
N TYR A 66 -11.51 8.07 -26.99
CA TYR A 66 -10.24 8.59 -26.46
C TYR A 66 -9.01 7.82 -26.94
N THR A 67 -9.13 6.54 -27.33
CA THR A 67 -7.98 5.77 -27.82
C THR A 67 -7.55 6.25 -29.20
N LYS A 68 -8.51 6.63 -30.05
CA LYS A 68 -8.25 7.23 -31.37
C LYS A 68 -7.78 8.68 -31.26
N ILE A 69 -8.35 9.46 -30.34
CA ILE A 69 -7.87 10.81 -30.05
C ILE A 69 -6.40 10.76 -29.60
N ALA A 70 -6.06 9.84 -28.69
CA ALA A 70 -4.69 9.66 -28.22
C ALA A 70 -3.74 9.26 -29.35
N LYS A 71 -4.17 8.41 -30.29
CA LYS A 71 -3.36 8.01 -31.45
C LYS A 71 -3.03 9.19 -32.36
N ASP A 72 -4.02 9.99 -32.74
CA ASP A 72 -3.79 11.16 -33.61
C ASP A 72 -2.98 12.24 -32.89
N LEU A 73 -3.21 12.43 -31.58
CA LEU A 73 -2.42 13.33 -30.76
C LEU A 73 -0.97 12.87 -30.62
N GLU A 74 -0.72 11.57 -30.46
CA GLU A 74 0.63 11.01 -30.42
C GLU A 74 1.40 11.25 -31.71
N LEU A 75 0.76 11.07 -32.87
CA LEU A 75 1.37 11.36 -34.17
C LEU A 75 1.80 12.81 -34.27
N GLU A 76 0.92 13.74 -33.92
CA GLU A 76 1.22 15.17 -33.94
C GLU A 76 2.31 15.53 -32.93
N PHE A 77 2.23 14.99 -31.71
CA PHE A 77 3.23 15.19 -30.66
C PHE A 77 4.63 14.75 -31.13
N ASN A 78 4.73 13.57 -31.73
CA ASN A 78 5.98 13.04 -32.24
C ASN A 78 6.57 13.92 -33.35
N GLU A 79 5.76 14.44 -34.28
CA GLU A 79 6.25 15.31 -35.36
C GLU A 79 6.65 16.71 -34.86
N VAL A 80 5.93 17.30 -33.89
CA VAL A 80 6.33 18.56 -33.24
C VAL A 80 7.70 18.40 -32.57
N LEU A 81 7.89 17.36 -31.76
CA LEU A 81 9.14 17.12 -31.04
C LEU A 81 10.32 16.78 -31.97
N LYS A 82 10.05 16.14 -33.11
CA LYS A 82 11.05 15.86 -34.14
C LYS A 82 11.46 17.11 -34.89
N SER A 83 10.53 18.02 -35.15
CA SER A 83 10.77 19.29 -35.83
C SER A 83 11.58 20.26 -34.96
N ASP A 84 11.39 20.21 -33.65
CA ASP A 84 12.16 20.98 -32.67
C ASP A 84 12.88 20.09 -31.65
N ARG A 85 14.03 19.57 -32.07
CA ARG A 85 14.87 18.65 -31.27
C ARG A 85 15.27 19.21 -29.90
N ASN A 86 15.51 20.52 -29.80
CA ASN A 86 16.11 21.19 -28.63
C ASN A 86 15.18 22.21 -27.97
N GLY A 87 13.88 22.19 -28.28
CA GLY A 87 12.86 23.04 -27.66
C GLY A 87 12.47 22.63 -26.24
N GLU A 88 11.24 22.96 -25.83
CA GLU A 88 10.68 22.68 -24.49
C GLU A 88 10.80 21.20 -24.09
N PHE A 89 10.71 20.28 -25.06
CA PHE A 89 10.74 18.83 -24.83
C PHE A 89 12.11 18.19 -25.12
N LYS A 90 13.20 18.95 -24.99
CA LYS A 90 14.57 18.43 -25.23
C LYS A 90 14.85 17.15 -24.45
N GLU A 91 14.47 17.09 -23.18
CA GLU A 91 14.70 15.93 -22.30
C GLU A 91 13.99 14.66 -22.83
N ILE A 92 12.75 14.79 -23.29
CA ILE A 92 11.99 13.68 -23.91
C ILE A 92 12.67 13.21 -25.19
N ASN A 93 13.15 14.14 -26.00
CA ASN A 93 13.91 13.79 -27.20
C ASN A 93 15.22 13.07 -26.85
N ASP A 94 15.99 13.58 -25.88
CA ASP A 94 17.23 12.94 -25.41
C ASP A 94 16.96 11.50 -24.97
N LEU A 95 15.90 11.29 -24.18
CA LEU A 95 15.48 9.97 -23.71
C LEU A 95 15.05 9.06 -24.86
N PHE A 96 14.29 9.57 -25.83
CA PHE A 96 13.89 8.83 -27.03
C PHE A 96 15.11 8.32 -27.82
N TYR A 97 16.07 9.21 -28.13
CA TYR A 97 17.23 8.82 -28.92
C TYR A 97 18.15 7.86 -28.17
N ASN A 98 18.37 8.06 -26.87
CA ASN A 98 19.11 7.12 -26.04
C ASN A 98 18.44 5.73 -26.00
N ASN A 99 17.12 5.66 -25.89
CA ASN A 99 16.41 4.38 -25.97
C ASN A 99 16.59 3.71 -27.34
N MET A 100 16.50 4.47 -28.43
CA MET A 100 16.71 3.96 -29.79
C MET A 100 18.14 3.47 -30.03
N GLU A 101 19.15 4.14 -29.50
CA GLU A 101 20.55 3.68 -29.52
C GLU A 101 20.72 2.33 -28.82
N ASN A 102 19.94 2.09 -27.77
CA ASN A 102 19.88 0.82 -27.05
C ASN A 102 18.92 -0.21 -27.68
N GLY A 103 18.35 0.09 -28.86
CA GLY A 103 17.43 -0.81 -29.58
C GLY A 103 16.02 -0.89 -29.00
N ILE A 104 15.64 0.05 -28.12
CA ILE A 104 14.33 0.11 -27.48
C ILE A 104 13.50 1.22 -28.14
N ASN A 105 12.42 0.85 -28.82
CA ASN A 105 11.52 1.82 -29.45
C ASN A 105 10.36 2.16 -28.51
N ILE A 106 10.42 3.35 -27.88
CA ILE A 106 9.35 3.89 -27.04
C ILE A 106 8.92 5.22 -27.64
N SER A 107 7.62 5.48 -27.78
CA SER A 107 7.15 6.76 -28.33
C SER A 107 7.47 7.92 -27.37
N ARG A 108 7.73 9.10 -27.93
CA ARG A 108 7.97 10.31 -27.13
C ARG A 108 6.75 10.67 -26.29
N PHE A 109 5.56 10.38 -26.81
CA PHE A 109 4.29 10.62 -26.14
C PHE A 109 4.19 9.81 -24.83
N LYS A 110 4.51 8.51 -24.86
CA LYS A 110 4.53 7.68 -23.64
C LYS A 110 5.62 8.09 -22.66
N LEU A 111 6.80 8.47 -23.16
CA LEU A 111 7.88 9.02 -22.32
C LEU A 111 7.41 10.30 -21.61
N TYR A 112 6.71 11.19 -22.31
CA TYR A 112 6.18 12.42 -21.74
C TYR A 112 5.07 12.16 -20.72
N ILE A 113 4.15 11.23 -20.99
CA ILE A 113 3.13 10.79 -20.02
C ILE A 113 3.78 10.24 -18.76
N SER A 114 4.82 9.42 -18.91
CA SER A 114 5.59 8.93 -17.77
C SER A 114 6.19 10.10 -16.98
N GLN A 115 6.85 11.05 -17.64
CA GLN A 115 7.45 12.20 -16.97
C GLN A 115 6.43 13.02 -16.17
N ILE A 116 5.27 13.35 -16.73
CA ILE A 116 4.27 14.21 -16.06
C ILE A 116 3.51 13.51 -14.92
N LEU A 117 3.47 12.17 -14.91
CA LEU A 117 2.75 11.37 -13.91
C LEU A 117 3.69 10.59 -12.96
N SER A 118 5.02 10.73 -13.12
CA SER A 118 5.99 10.00 -12.28
C SER A 118 5.98 10.47 -10.85
N ASP A 119 5.98 11.79 -10.65
CA ASP A 119 5.89 12.41 -9.35
C ASP A 119 4.45 12.81 -9.06
N TYR A 120 4.04 12.73 -7.80
CA TYR A 120 2.74 13.20 -7.37
C TYR A 120 2.79 13.98 -6.07
N ILE A 121 1.88 14.93 -5.94
CA ILE A 121 1.73 15.77 -4.74
C ILE A 121 0.42 15.37 -4.07
N ILE A 122 0.51 14.93 -2.82
CA ILE A 122 -0.65 14.61 -1.99
C ILE A 122 -1.28 15.90 -1.51
N LYS A 123 -2.60 16.01 -1.61
CA LYS A 123 -3.37 17.13 -1.05
C LYS A 123 -3.32 17.10 0.47
N ASP A 124 -2.87 18.18 1.09
CA ASP A 124 -2.81 18.32 2.56
C ASP A 124 -4.17 18.06 3.23
N SER A 125 -5.27 18.51 2.59
CA SER A 125 -6.63 18.33 3.12
C SER A 125 -7.06 16.87 3.22
N GLN A 126 -6.36 15.94 2.55
CA GLN A 126 -6.72 14.53 2.46
C GLN A 126 -5.84 13.60 3.30
N ILE A 127 -4.82 14.13 4.00
CA ILE A 127 -3.86 13.33 4.77
C ILE A 127 -4.56 12.40 5.78
N HIS A 128 -5.59 12.90 6.47
CA HIS A 128 -6.34 12.11 7.44
C HIS A 128 -7.04 10.90 6.80
N GLU A 129 -7.69 11.10 5.66
CA GLU A 129 -8.39 10.02 4.97
C GLU A 129 -7.41 9.01 4.35
N ILE A 130 -6.28 9.48 3.83
CA ILE A 130 -5.18 8.62 3.37
C ILE A 130 -4.61 7.79 4.51
N SER A 131 -4.53 8.34 5.73
CA SER A 131 -4.10 7.58 6.90
C SER A 131 -5.03 6.42 7.22
N GLU A 132 -6.35 6.60 7.05
CA GLU A 132 -7.30 5.49 7.18
C GLU A 132 -7.19 4.50 6.02
N LEU A 133 -6.99 4.98 4.79
CA LEU A 133 -6.74 4.12 3.64
C LEU A 133 -5.51 3.21 3.87
N LYS A 134 -4.42 3.74 4.43
CA LYS A 134 -3.23 2.94 4.76
C LYS A 134 -3.55 1.76 5.68
N LYS A 135 -4.43 1.94 6.68
CA LYS A 135 -4.84 0.87 7.62
C LYS A 135 -5.60 -0.26 6.94
N VAL A 136 -6.26 0.01 5.82
CA VAL A 136 -7.02 -0.98 5.03
C VAL A 136 -6.11 -2.07 4.47
N ARG A 137 -4.84 -1.76 4.19
CA ARG A 137 -3.83 -2.65 3.60
C ARG A 137 -3.82 -4.06 4.19
N LYS A 138 -3.88 -4.21 5.53
CA LYS A 138 -3.79 -5.51 6.22
C LYS A 138 -4.87 -6.52 5.80
N ASN A 139 -6.01 -6.00 5.33
CA ASN A 139 -7.18 -6.78 4.93
C ASN A 139 -7.32 -6.91 3.40
N ILE A 140 -6.64 -6.07 2.62
CA ILE A 140 -6.71 -6.12 1.16
C ILE A 140 -5.79 -7.20 0.60
N GLY A 141 -6.37 -8.09 -0.19
CA GLY A 141 -5.63 -9.14 -0.87
C GLY A 141 -4.76 -8.55 -1.96
N SER A 142 -5.35 -7.81 -2.89
CA SER A 142 -4.62 -7.19 -4.00
C SER A 142 -5.29 -5.91 -4.47
N VAL A 143 -4.60 -5.13 -5.28
CA VAL A 143 -5.20 -3.99 -5.98
C VAL A 143 -5.06 -4.19 -7.48
N ILE A 144 -6.10 -3.88 -8.23
CA ILE A 144 -6.08 -3.80 -9.68
C ILE A 144 -6.32 -2.34 -10.06
N THR A 145 -5.51 -1.79 -10.95
CA THR A 145 -5.64 -0.40 -11.38
C THR A 145 -5.36 -0.21 -12.86
N THR A 146 -6.02 0.82 -13.40
CA THR A 146 -5.80 1.37 -14.73
C THR A 146 -5.00 2.66 -14.71
N ASN A 147 -4.59 3.13 -13.52
CA ASN A 147 -3.82 4.34 -13.33
C ASN A 147 -2.34 4.10 -13.63
N TYR A 148 -1.67 5.10 -14.18
CA TYR A 148 -0.24 5.01 -14.51
C TYR A 148 0.67 5.33 -13.30
N ASP A 149 0.25 6.26 -12.44
CA ASP A 149 0.95 6.78 -11.25
C ASP A 149 1.26 5.72 -10.18
N SER A 150 2.26 5.90 -9.31
CA SER A 150 2.63 4.91 -8.28
C SER A 150 1.95 5.06 -6.93
N PHE A 151 0.93 5.93 -6.81
CA PHE A 151 0.38 6.35 -5.52
C PHE A 151 -0.10 5.17 -4.67
N ILE A 152 -0.80 4.20 -5.28
CA ILE A 152 -1.38 3.07 -4.55
C ILE A 152 -0.30 2.08 -4.10
N GLU A 153 0.69 1.85 -4.96
CA GLU A 153 1.85 1.02 -4.65
C GLU A 153 2.59 1.56 -3.44
N ASP A 154 2.75 2.87 -3.36
CA ASP A 154 3.49 3.54 -2.30
C ASP A 154 2.66 3.60 -1.00
N ILE A 155 1.33 3.78 -1.09
CA ILE A 155 0.42 3.78 0.08
C ILE A 155 0.26 2.38 0.69
N PHE A 156 0.15 1.33 -0.12
CA PHE A 156 -0.01 -0.05 0.36
C PHE A 156 1.31 -0.81 0.47
N GLU A 157 2.42 -0.26 -0.02
CA GLU A 157 3.71 -0.94 -0.13
C GLU A 157 3.54 -2.35 -0.72
N PHE A 158 2.76 -2.43 -1.80
CA PHE A 158 2.46 -3.67 -2.52
C PHE A 158 3.40 -3.81 -3.72
N GLU A 159 3.69 -5.05 -4.12
CA GLU A 159 4.54 -5.31 -5.27
C GLU A 159 3.81 -4.95 -6.56
N GLN A 160 4.42 -4.07 -7.35
CA GLN A 160 3.89 -3.66 -8.64
C GLN A 160 4.06 -4.77 -9.68
N LEU A 161 2.98 -5.08 -10.40
CA LEU A 161 2.95 -6.06 -11.49
C LEU A 161 2.40 -5.41 -12.76
N ILE A 162 3.23 -5.33 -13.80
CA ILE A 162 2.91 -4.63 -15.05
C ILE A 162 2.74 -5.63 -16.19
N GLY A 163 1.59 -5.59 -16.88
CA GLY A 163 1.33 -6.42 -18.06
C GLY A 163 1.42 -7.92 -17.79
N ASN A 164 2.20 -8.67 -18.58
CA ASN A 164 2.25 -10.14 -18.48
C ASN A 164 3.01 -10.67 -17.26
N ASN A 165 3.68 -9.82 -16.48
CA ASN A 165 4.36 -10.22 -15.24
C ASN A 165 3.38 -10.76 -14.18
N ILE A 166 2.08 -10.60 -14.44
CA ILE A 166 0.95 -11.02 -13.61
C ILE A 166 0.83 -12.56 -13.50
N LEU A 167 1.17 -13.30 -14.55
CA LEU A 167 0.76 -14.71 -14.74
C LEU A 167 1.36 -15.73 -13.77
N LEU A 168 2.50 -15.39 -13.14
CA LEU A 168 3.20 -16.27 -12.20
C LEU A 168 3.42 -15.61 -10.83
N SER A 169 2.75 -14.48 -10.62
CA SER A 169 2.91 -13.66 -9.44
C SER A 169 1.98 -14.12 -8.32
N ASN A 170 2.38 -13.83 -7.08
CA ASN A 170 1.49 -14.01 -5.95
C ASN A 170 0.45 -12.87 -5.97
N PRO A 171 -0.86 -13.17 -6.00
CA PRO A 171 -1.86 -12.13 -6.00
C PRO A 171 -1.86 -11.30 -4.73
N TYR A 172 -1.57 -11.92 -3.58
CA TYR A 172 -1.61 -11.23 -2.30
C TYR A 172 -0.48 -10.22 -2.18
N GLY A 173 -0.79 -8.99 -1.77
CA GLY A 173 0.15 -7.88 -1.61
C GLY A 173 0.71 -7.35 -2.92
N SER A 174 -0.05 -7.44 -4.00
CA SER A 174 0.37 -6.98 -5.33
C SER A 174 -0.58 -5.93 -5.90
N VAL A 175 -0.04 -5.01 -6.71
CA VAL A 175 -0.78 -4.02 -7.50
C VAL A 175 -0.67 -4.38 -8.97
N TYR A 176 -1.79 -4.80 -9.56
CA TYR A 176 -1.91 -5.14 -10.97
C TYR A 176 -2.17 -3.89 -11.80
N LYS A 177 -1.22 -3.54 -12.67
CA LYS A 177 -1.31 -2.35 -13.52
C LYS A 177 -1.66 -2.74 -14.94
N ILE A 178 -2.95 -2.67 -15.23
CA ILE A 178 -3.53 -3.16 -16.47
C ILE A 178 -3.10 -2.30 -17.66
N HIS A 179 -3.14 -0.97 -17.51
CA HIS A 179 -2.75 -0.04 -18.58
C HIS A 179 -1.26 0.37 -18.54
N GLY A 180 -0.42 -0.35 -17.82
CA GLY A 180 0.99 -0.02 -17.69
C GLY A 180 1.32 0.90 -16.52
N CYS A 181 2.54 1.42 -16.49
CA CYS A 181 3.02 2.28 -15.41
C CYS A 181 4.04 3.31 -15.91
N VAL A 182 4.09 4.46 -15.25
CA VAL A 182 5.15 5.46 -15.41
C VAL A 182 6.56 4.89 -15.21
N LYS A 183 6.76 3.87 -14.36
CA LYS A 183 8.05 3.20 -14.14
C LYS A 183 8.51 2.33 -15.33
N ASP A 184 7.60 1.98 -16.24
CA ASP A 184 7.91 1.24 -17.48
C ASP A 184 7.12 1.84 -18.66
N PRO A 185 7.60 2.97 -19.23
CA PRO A 185 6.86 3.74 -20.23
C PRO A 185 6.52 2.95 -21.49
N ASN A 186 7.32 1.93 -21.83
CA ASN A 186 7.09 1.08 -23.00
C ASN A 186 5.80 0.26 -22.88
N LYS A 187 5.38 -0.05 -21.64
CA LYS A 187 4.17 -0.83 -21.36
C LYS A 187 2.93 0.02 -21.14
N ILE A 188 3.01 1.34 -21.27
CA ILE A 188 1.84 2.22 -21.18
C ILE A 188 0.88 1.90 -22.35
N ILE A 189 -0.39 1.76 -22.01
CA ILE A 189 -1.50 1.55 -22.94
C ILE A 189 -2.33 2.83 -22.97
N ILE A 190 -2.38 3.50 -24.12
CA ILE A 190 -3.16 4.74 -24.26
C ILE A 190 -3.78 4.92 -25.66
N THR A 191 -3.12 4.44 -26.71
CA THR A 191 -3.59 4.57 -28.09
C THR A 191 -4.42 3.37 -28.55
N ASP A 192 -5.23 3.54 -29.59
CA ASP A 192 -5.99 2.46 -30.22
C ASP A 192 -5.11 1.28 -30.66
N ASP A 193 -3.86 1.53 -31.07
CA ASP A 193 -2.93 0.46 -31.43
C ASP A 193 -2.40 -0.27 -30.20
N ASP A 194 -2.13 0.44 -29.09
CA ASP A 194 -1.76 -0.20 -27.83
C ASP A 194 -2.85 -1.15 -27.32
N TYR A 195 -4.12 -0.75 -27.43
CA TYR A 195 -5.25 -1.58 -27.01
C TYR A 195 -5.38 -2.84 -27.86
N LYS A 196 -5.17 -2.76 -29.19
CA LYS A 196 -5.17 -3.95 -30.05
C LYS A 196 -4.04 -4.91 -29.70
N ASP A 197 -2.82 -4.39 -29.54
CA ASP A 197 -1.65 -5.20 -29.16
C ASP A 197 -1.81 -5.81 -27.76
N PHE A 198 -2.54 -5.13 -26.89
CA PHE A 198 -2.87 -5.59 -25.56
C PHE A 198 -3.91 -6.69 -25.56
N ASP A 199 -5.02 -6.53 -26.29
CA ASP A 199 -6.11 -7.51 -26.33
C ASP A 199 -5.61 -8.92 -26.73
N ASP A 200 -4.68 -9.00 -27.68
CA ASP A 200 -4.03 -10.26 -28.09
C ASP A 200 -3.24 -10.93 -26.95
N LYS A 201 -2.68 -10.14 -26.04
CA LYS A 201 -1.87 -10.62 -24.89
C LYS A 201 -2.68 -10.72 -23.59
N TYR A 202 -3.85 -10.07 -23.54
CA TYR A 202 -4.65 -9.85 -22.34
C TYR A 202 -5.45 -11.07 -21.91
N GLU A 203 -5.61 -12.08 -22.77
CA GLU A 203 -6.43 -13.27 -22.47
C GLU A 203 -6.04 -13.95 -21.15
N LEU A 204 -4.74 -14.06 -20.88
CA LEU A 204 -4.24 -14.71 -19.66
C LEU A 204 -4.44 -13.84 -18.41
N ILE A 205 -4.24 -12.52 -18.52
CA ILE A 205 -4.51 -11.58 -17.42
C ILE A 205 -6.01 -11.60 -17.11
N ARG A 206 -6.86 -11.59 -18.14
CA ARG A 206 -8.31 -11.68 -18.00
C ARG A 206 -8.74 -12.96 -17.28
N ALA A 207 -8.11 -14.09 -17.56
CA ALA A 207 -8.40 -15.34 -16.85
C ALA A 207 -8.09 -15.26 -15.34
N GLN A 208 -6.98 -14.62 -14.98
CA GLN A 208 -6.62 -14.39 -13.57
C GLN A 208 -7.58 -13.40 -12.89
N LEU A 209 -7.97 -12.32 -13.58
CA LEU A 209 -8.97 -11.37 -13.08
C LEU A 209 -10.34 -12.04 -12.88
N LEU A 210 -10.75 -12.91 -13.80
CA LEU A 210 -11.99 -13.69 -13.67
C LEU A 210 -11.97 -14.54 -12.39
N SER A 211 -10.85 -15.22 -12.12
CA SER A 211 -10.67 -16.01 -10.90
C SER A 211 -10.79 -15.15 -9.65
N LEU A 212 -10.11 -14.00 -9.60
CA LEU A 212 -10.20 -13.06 -8.48
C LEU A 212 -11.64 -12.58 -8.25
N PHE A 213 -12.35 -12.21 -9.30
CA PHE A 213 -13.73 -11.70 -9.20
C PHE A 213 -14.74 -12.75 -8.71
N ILE A 214 -14.47 -14.04 -8.94
CA ILE A 214 -15.31 -15.13 -8.45
C ILE A 214 -15.05 -15.42 -6.97
N HIS A 215 -13.79 -15.36 -6.54
CA HIS A 215 -13.36 -15.84 -5.22
C HIS A 215 -13.20 -14.75 -4.15
N ASN A 216 -13.14 -13.49 -4.54
CA ASN A 216 -12.88 -12.38 -3.64
C ASN A 216 -13.98 -11.30 -3.73
N PRO A 217 -14.26 -10.58 -2.62
CA PRO A 217 -14.98 -9.31 -2.70
C PRO A 217 -14.22 -8.32 -3.57
N ILE A 218 -14.90 -7.65 -4.50
CA ILE A 218 -14.33 -6.64 -5.38
C ILE A 218 -14.97 -5.28 -5.06
N ILE A 219 -14.13 -4.30 -4.75
CA ILE A 219 -14.56 -2.94 -4.42
C ILE A 219 -14.03 -1.97 -5.47
N PHE A 220 -14.92 -1.39 -6.26
CA PHE A 220 -14.57 -0.39 -7.27
C PHE A 220 -14.50 1.00 -6.64
N LEU A 221 -13.33 1.64 -6.72
CA LEU A 221 -13.04 2.96 -6.14
C LEU A 221 -12.55 3.91 -7.23
N GLY A 222 -13.23 5.06 -7.38
CA GLY A 222 -12.83 6.08 -8.36
C GLY A 222 -12.80 5.55 -9.81
N TYR A 223 -13.59 4.52 -10.08
CA TYR A 223 -13.59 3.80 -11.35
C TYR A 223 -14.93 3.91 -12.05
N ASN A 224 -14.91 4.09 -13.36
CA ASN A 224 -16.13 4.14 -14.17
C ASN A 224 -16.55 2.71 -14.55
N ILE A 225 -17.65 2.23 -13.96
CA ILE A 225 -18.24 0.92 -14.30
C ILE A 225 -18.67 0.80 -15.78
N GLY A 226 -18.71 1.92 -16.49
CA GLY A 226 -18.92 2.02 -17.92
C GLY A 226 -17.82 1.40 -18.80
N ASP A 227 -16.63 1.15 -18.25
CA ASP A 227 -15.48 0.60 -18.96
C ASP A 227 -15.77 -0.79 -19.58
N ASN A 228 -15.41 -0.95 -20.86
CA ASN A 228 -15.66 -2.16 -21.64
C ASN A 228 -14.91 -3.39 -21.10
N ASN A 229 -13.73 -3.22 -20.52
CA ASN A 229 -12.94 -4.31 -19.94
C ASN A 229 -13.67 -4.92 -18.74
N ILE A 230 -14.20 -4.07 -17.84
CA ILE A 230 -14.93 -4.53 -16.66
C ILE A 230 -16.29 -5.09 -17.01
N LYS A 231 -17.04 -4.41 -17.91
CA LYS A 231 -18.28 -4.97 -18.46
C LYS A 231 -18.04 -6.34 -19.09
N GLY A 232 -16.92 -6.51 -19.80
CA GLY A 232 -16.51 -7.79 -20.38
C GLY A 232 -16.30 -8.88 -19.34
N ILE A 233 -15.57 -8.60 -18.26
CA ILE A 233 -15.33 -9.56 -17.16
C ILE A 233 -16.65 -9.91 -16.44
N LEU A 234 -17.44 -8.91 -16.05
CA LEU A 234 -18.72 -9.13 -15.37
C LEU A 234 -19.69 -9.91 -16.26
N LYS A 235 -19.79 -9.56 -17.55
CA LYS A 235 -20.59 -10.30 -18.52
C LYS A 235 -20.15 -11.75 -18.59
N THR A 236 -18.85 -12.04 -18.66
CA THR A 236 -18.35 -13.42 -18.65
C THR A 236 -18.83 -14.17 -17.41
N ILE A 237 -18.62 -13.63 -16.20
CA ILE A 237 -19.03 -14.27 -14.94
C ILE A 237 -20.52 -14.58 -14.92
N PHE A 238 -21.36 -13.58 -15.22
CA PHE A 238 -22.81 -13.72 -15.14
C PHE A 238 -23.44 -14.42 -16.35
N THR A 239 -22.68 -14.68 -17.43
CA THR A 239 -23.11 -15.57 -18.51
C THR A 239 -23.02 -17.04 -18.10
N TYR A 240 -21.99 -17.41 -17.34
CA TYR A 240 -21.79 -18.80 -16.89
C TYR A 240 -22.62 -19.18 -15.66
N ILE A 241 -23.28 -18.22 -15.02
CA ILE A 241 -24.00 -18.43 -13.77
C ILE A 241 -25.46 -18.03 -13.97
N ASN A 242 -26.36 -18.97 -13.73
CA ASN A 242 -27.79 -18.68 -13.83
C ASN A 242 -28.18 -17.60 -12.79
N PRO A 243 -28.76 -16.46 -13.21
CA PRO A 243 -29.04 -15.32 -12.33
C PRO A 243 -29.93 -15.64 -11.12
N ASN A 244 -30.77 -16.68 -11.23
CA ASN A 244 -31.75 -17.05 -10.19
C ASN A 244 -31.23 -18.15 -9.24
N THR A 245 -29.91 -18.23 -9.05
CA THR A 245 -29.28 -19.23 -8.18
C THR A 245 -28.68 -18.60 -6.93
N GLN A 246 -28.59 -19.37 -5.84
CA GLN A 246 -27.88 -18.94 -4.64
C GLN A 246 -26.40 -18.61 -4.90
N GLN A 247 -25.80 -19.23 -5.93
CA GLN A 247 -24.43 -18.95 -6.34
C GLN A 247 -24.31 -17.56 -6.97
N ALA A 248 -25.24 -17.18 -7.86
CA ALA A 248 -25.31 -15.83 -8.41
C ALA A 248 -25.45 -14.79 -7.30
N GLU A 249 -26.33 -15.00 -6.32
CA GLU A 249 -26.51 -14.09 -5.20
C GLU A 249 -25.26 -13.95 -4.32
N LYS A 250 -24.52 -15.05 -4.08
CA LYS A 250 -23.23 -14.98 -3.38
C LYS A 250 -22.21 -14.12 -4.14
N ILE A 251 -22.14 -14.28 -5.45
CA ILE A 251 -21.20 -13.54 -6.29
C ILE A 251 -21.61 -12.07 -6.40
N ARG A 252 -22.92 -11.76 -6.52
CA ARG A 252 -23.41 -10.38 -6.48
C ARG A 252 -23.02 -9.67 -5.20
N LYS A 253 -23.14 -10.35 -4.04
CA LYS A 253 -22.74 -9.81 -2.73
C LYS A 253 -21.24 -9.51 -2.62
N ASN A 254 -20.41 -10.00 -3.52
CA ASN A 254 -18.99 -9.70 -3.54
C ASN A 254 -18.67 -8.37 -4.21
N PHE A 255 -19.57 -7.79 -5.01
CA PHE A 255 -19.28 -6.55 -5.75
C PHE A 255 -19.84 -5.32 -5.05
N LEU A 256 -18.99 -4.32 -4.86
CA LEU A 256 -19.36 -3.00 -4.36
C LEU A 256 -18.79 -1.90 -5.26
N LEU A 257 -19.68 -1.09 -5.82
CA LEU A 257 -19.33 0.13 -6.55
C LEU A 257 -19.42 1.33 -5.61
N VAL A 258 -18.33 2.06 -5.44
CA VAL A 258 -18.31 3.33 -4.70
C VAL A 258 -18.34 4.48 -5.70
N GLU A 259 -19.46 5.19 -5.73
CA GLU A 259 -19.61 6.41 -6.52
C GLU A 259 -19.44 7.63 -5.62
N TYR A 260 -18.59 8.54 -6.07
CA TYR A 260 -18.41 9.84 -5.43
C TYR A 260 -19.67 10.70 -5.58
N ASP A 261 -20.09 11.33 -4.50
CA ASP A 261 -21.22 12.27 -4.47
C ASP A 261 -20.93 13.39 -3.49
N GLU A 262 -20.46 14.53 -4.00
CA GLU A 262 -19.96 15.65 -3.23
C GLU A 262 -20.85 16.02 -2.03
N GLY A 263 -20.25 16.06 -0.84
CA GLY A 263 -20.94 16.40 0.41
C GLY A 263 -21.86 15.31 0.99
N SER A 264 -22.11 14.21 0.27
CA SER A 264 -22.95 13.11 0.77
C SER A 264 -22.24 12.33 1.89
N GLN A 265 -22.93 12.15 3.01
CA GLN A 265 -22.47 11.32 4.14
C GLN A 265 -23.18 9.96 4.18
N SER A 266 -23.79 9.54 3.07
CA SER A 266 -24.55 8.29 3.01
C SER A 266 -23.65 7.08 3.31
N THR A 267 -24.17 6.18 4.12
CA THR A 267 -23.57 4.87 4.42
C THR A 267 -24.46 3.73 3.89
N GLU A 268 -25.43 4.06 3.05
CA GLU A 268 -26.40 3.12 2.51
C GLU A 268 -25.88 2.44 1.24
N VAL A 269 -25.89 1.12 1.28
CA VAL A 269 -25.64 0.24 0.14
C VAL A 269 -26.98 -0.15 -0.48
N THR A 270 -27.12 0.16 -1.77
CA THR A 270 -28.28 -0.11 -2.62
C THR A 270 -27.89 -0.96 -3.82
N ASP A 271 -28.89 -1.51 -4.51
CA ASP A 271 -28.67 -2.20 -5.77
C ASP A 271 -28.36 -1.22 -6.89
N HIS A 272 -27.53 -1.64 -7.84
CA HIS A 272 -27.26 -0.94 -9.09
C HIS A 272 -27.31 -1.92 -10.25
N ASP A 273 -28.15 -1.60 -11.24
CA ASP A 273 -28.28 -2.39 -12.46
C ASP A 273 -27.34 -1.84 -13.53
N ILE A 274 -26.39 -2.68 -13.95
CA ILE A 274 -25.50 -2.38 -15.07
C ILE A 274 -26.16 -2.90 -16.35
N ASP A 275 -26.43 -1.99 -17.28
CA ASP A 275 -26.87 -2.35 -18.61
C ASP A 275 -25.71 -2.91 -19.43
N MET A 276 -25.87 -4.16 -19.86
CA MET A 276 -24.91 -4.90 -20.64
C MET A 276 -25.44 -5.01 -22.06
N ARG A 277 -25.36 -3.92 -22.85
CA ARG A 277 -25.82 -3.80 -24.26
C ARG A 277 -25.93 -5.18 -24.96
N GLY A 278 -27.14 -5.73 -25.07
CA GLY A 278 -27.43 -7.03 -25.70
C GLY A 278 -27.36 -8.29 -24.81
N PHE A 279 -27.32 -8.15 -23.48
CA PHE A 279 -27.37 -9.21 -22.46
C PHE A 279 -28.31 -8.78 -21.31
N SER A 280 -28.63 -9.68 -20.37
CA SER A 280 -29.43 -9.33 -19.19
C SER A 280 -28.69 -8.32 -18.30
N THR A 281 -29.44 -7.43 -17.65
CA THR A 281 -28.87 -6.49 -16.67
C THR A 281 -28.17 -7.23 -15.54
N ILE A 282 -26.99 -6.73 -15.15
CA ILE A 282 -26.21 -7.30 -14.06
C ILE A 282 -26.38 -6.39 -12.85
N ARG A 283 -26.98 -6.96 -11.80
CA ARG A 283 -27.18 -6.27 -10.52
C ARG A 283 -25.97 -6.44 -9.61
N ILE A 284 -25.38 -5.33 -9.18
CA ILE A 284 -24.31 -5.28 -8.18
C ILE A 284 -24.69 -4.34 -7.03
N ASN A 285 -23.91 -4.32 -5.96
CA ASN A 285 -24.12 -3.38 -4.86
C ASN A 285 -23.40 -2.06 -5.16
N LYS A 286 -23.99 -0.96 -4.71
CA LYS A 286 -23.48 0.39 -4.89
C LYS A 286 -23.68 1.20 -3.62
N ILE A 287 -22.72 2.08 -3.35
CA ILE A 287 -22.84 3.18 -2.39
C ILE A 287 -22.50 4.48 -3.12
N LYS A 288 -23.28 5.53 -2.86
CA LYS A 288 -23.07 6.87 -3.42
C LYS A 288 -22.79 7.84 -2.28
N THR A 289 -21.54 8.27 -2.13
CA THR A 289 -21.07 8.98 -0.93
C THR A 289 -19.79 9.78 -1.18
N ASP A 290 -19.54 10.81 -0.37
CA ASP A 290 -18.24 11.48 -0.20
C ASP A 290 -17.53 10.99 1.07
N ASN A 291 -18.22 10.22 1.92
CA ASN A 291 -17.67 9.70 3.17
C ASN A 291 -16.85 8.42 2.95
N PHE A 292 -15.73 8.55 2.24
CA PHE A 292 -14.77 7.45 2.02
C PHE A 292 -14.13 6.98 3.33
N LEU A 293 -13.98 7.89 4.30
CA LEU A 293 -13.48 7.58 5.64
C LEU A 293 -14.22 6.41 6.31
N GLU A 294 -15.56 6.40 6.29
CA GLU A 294 -16.34 5.30 6.89
C GLU A 294 -16.14 3.97 6.14
N ILE A 295 -15.97 4.02 4.81
CA ILE A 295 -15.64 2.82 4.02
C ILE A 295 -14.29 2.26 4.48
N TYR A 296 -13.28 3.12 4.61
CA TYR A 296 -11.93 2.70 4.99
C TYR A 296 -11.86 2.16 6.42
N LYS A 297 -12.52 2.81 7.38
CA LYS A 297 -12.60 2.30 8.76
C LYS A 297 -13.18 0.89 8.80
N HIS A 298 -14.30 0.66 8.12
CA HIS A 298 -14.92 -0.67 8.11
C HIS A 298 -14.09 -1.73 7.38
N LEU A 299 -13.35 -1.36 6.33
CA LEU A 299 -12.40 -2.26 5.69
C LEU A 299 -11.19 -2.55 6.59
N ALA A 300 -10.70 -1.57 7.34
CA ALA A 300 -9.60 -1.73 8.29
C ALA A 300 -10.00 -2.58 9.51
N ASP A 301 -11.26 -2.50 9.93
CA ASP A 301 -11.82 -3.28 11.04
C ASP A 301 -12.29 -4.68 10.64
N LEU A 302 -12.17 -5.04 9.36
CA LEU A 302 -12.56 -6.35 8.87
C LEU A 302 -11.79 -7.45 9.62
N ASN A 303 -12.53 -8.37 10.24
CA ASN A 303 -11.96 -9.43 11.05
C ASN A 303 -11.79 -10.73 10.25
N LEU A 304 -10.71 -10.78 9.47
CA LEU A 304 -10.28 -12.01 8.81
C LEU A 304 -9.33 -12.80 9.71
N PRO A 305 -9.37 -14.15 9.73
CA PRO A 305 -8.53 -14.96 10.61
C PRO A 305 -7.02 -14.83 10.38
N VAL A 306 -6.61 -14.42 9.18
CA VAL A 306 -5.22 -14.27 8.75
C VAL A 306 -5.10 -12.98 7.95
N SER A 307 -3.95 -12.28 8.05
CA SER A 307 -3.69 -11.09 7.24
C SER A 307 -3.31 -11.44 5.80
N ALA A 308 -3.57 -10.54 4.85
CA ALA A 308 -3.19 -10.73 3.45
C ALA A 308 -1.67 -10.91 3.28
N MET A 309 -0.88 -10.21 4.10
CA MET A 309 0.58 -10.27 4.06
C MET A 309 1.13 -11.62 4.53
N ASP A 310 0.50 -12.24 5.52
CA ASP A 310 0.93 -13.55 6.02
C ASP A 310 0.56 -14.66 5.03
N ILE A 311 -0.61 -14.57 4.36
CA ILE A 311 -0.95 -15.45 3.23
C ILE A 311 0.12 -15.36 2.14
N ARG A 312 0.54 -14.15 1.78
CA ARG A 312 1.61 -13.93 0.78
C ARG A 312 2.91 -14.65 1.17
N LYS A 313 3.36 -14.52 2.42
CA LYS A 313 4.57 -15.20 2.92
C LYS A 313 4.45 -16.72 2.79
N VAL A 314 3.33 -17.30 3.23
CA VAL A 314 3.09 -18.74 3.17
C VAL A 314 3.06 -19.23 1.72
N GLN A 315 2.38 -18.52 0.84
CA GLN A 315 2.32 -18.87 -0.59
C GLN A 315 3.70 -18.77 -1.26
N ASN A 316 4.54 -17.81 -0.89
CA ASN A 316 5.91 -17.72 -1.40
C ASN A 316 6.76 -18.92 -0.95
N ILE A 317 6.64 -19.34 0.31
CA ILE A 317 7.30 -20.55 0.83
C ILE A 317 6.79 -21.78 0.07
N ALA A 318 5.48 -21.93 -0.12
CA ALA A 318 4.88 -23.02 -0.89
C ALA A 318 5.40 -23.04 -2.34
N LYS A 319 5.48 -21.88 -2.98
CA LYS A 319 6.04 -21.72 -4.34
C LYS A 319 7.51 -22.16 -4.41
N GLU A 320 8.34 -21.75 -3.44
CA GLU A 320 9.74 -22.18 -3.35
C GLU A 320 9.85 -23.71 -3.18
N ILE A 321 8.95 -24.35 -2.42
CA ILE A 321 8.88 -25.81 -2.27
C ILE A 321 8.54 -26.48 -3.61
N TYR A 322 7.49 -26.02 -4.30
CA TYR A 322 7.10 -26.58 -5.60
C TYR A 322 8.16 -26.37 -6.70
N ALA A 323 8.93 -25.30 -6.61
CA ALA A 323 10.04 -25.01 -7.53
C ALA A 323 11.30 -25.87 -7.26
N GLY A 324 11.30 -26.73 -6.24
CA GLY A 324 12.44 -27.60 -5.90
C GLY A 324 13.56 -26.89 -5.15
N GLY A 325 13.25 -25.80 -4.44
CA GLY A 325 14.21 -25.13 -3.56
C GLY A 325 14.62 -25.98 -2.34
N ASN A 326 15.75 -25.63 -1.71
CA ASN A 326 16.24 -26.28 -0.48
C ASN A 326 15.41 -25.86 0.76
N ILE A 327 14.10 -26.09 0.75
CA ILE A 327 13.24 -25.90 1.93
C ILE A 327 13.02 -27.27 2.57
N GLN A 328 13.45 -27.40 3.82
CA GLN A 328 13.07 -28.52 4.67
C GLN A 328 11.77 -28.16 5.40
N VAL A 329 10.67 -28.80 5.02
CA VAL A 329 9.38 -28.64 5.68
C VAL A 329 9.32 -29.62 6.85
N SER A 330 9.39 -29.11 8.08
CA SER A 330 9.19 -29.90 9.30
C SER A 330 7.78 -29.66 9.84
N ILE A 331 6.95 -30.71 9.85
CA ILE A 331 5.66 -30.70 10.56
C ILE A 331 5.95 -31.15 12.00
N THR A 332 5.86 -30.23 12.95
CA THR A 332 6.05 -30.54 14.38
C THR A 332 4.95 -29.88 15.21
N GLU A 333 4.52 -30.56 16.27
CA GLU A 333 3.60 -30.02 17.28
C GLU A 333 4.34 -29.17 18.32
N ASP A 334 5.69 -29.24 18.35
CA ASP A 334 6.54 -28.55 19.31
C ASP A 334 7.58 -27.68 18.59
N VAL A 335 7.32 -26.37 18.56
CA VAL A 335 8.15 -25.35 17.90
C VAL A 335 9.52 -25.22 18.55
N ASP A 336 9.64 -25.55 19.85
CA ASP A 336 10.89 -25.42 20.61
C ASP A 336 11.90 -26.54 20.29
N SER A 337 11.49 -27.58 19.56
CA SER A 337 12.36 -28.68 19.12
C SER A 337 13.18 -28.37 17.85
N LEU A 338 12.95 -27.21 17.22
CA LEU A 338 13.52 -26.86 15.92
C LEU A 338 14.85 -26.13 16.04
N LYS A 339 15.80 -26.42 15.14
CA LYS A 339 17.13 -25.81 15.14
C LYS A 339 17.09 -24.43 14.48
N ASN A 340 17.79 -23.46 15.06
CA ASN A 340 17.94 -22.11 14.49
C ASN A 340 18.64 -22.18 13.12
N GLY A 341 17.87 -21.97 12.06
CA GLY A 341 18.35 -21.97 10.67
C GLY A 341 17.31 -22.41 9.62
N GLU A 342 16.18 -22.97 10.04
CA GLU A 342 15.17 -23.55 9.15
C GLU A 342 13.99 -22.57 8.91
N LYS A 343 13.56 -22.38 7.64
CA LYS A 343 12.26 -21.75 7.32
C LYS A 343 11.17 -22.77 7.61
N VAL A 344 10.46 -22.64 8.73
CA VAL A 344 9.50 -23.65 9.22
C VAL A 344 8.06 -23.25 8.91
N LEU A 345 7.25 -24.20 8.41
CA LEU A 345 5.80 -24.12 8.31
C LEU A 345 5.18 -25.20 9.23
N ALA A 346 4.72 -24.82 10.42
CA ALA A 346 4.07 -25.73 11.36
C ALA A 346 2.55 -25.77 11.09
N ILE A 347 2.01 -26.93 10.71
CA ILE A 347 0.57 -27.17 10.51
C ILE A 347 0.16 -28.33 11.41
N GLY A 348 -0.50 -28.03 12.54
CA GLY A 348 -1.03 -29.02 13.49
C GLY A 348 -2.48 -29.42 13.20
N SER A 349 -2.90 -30.56 13.77
CA SER A 349 -4.26 -31.10 13.59
C SER A 349 -5.34 -30.26 14.30
N LEU A 350 -6.56 -30.27 13.72
CA LEU A 350 -7.73 -29.38 13.90
C LEU A 350 -8.22 -28.96 15.31
N ARG A 351 -7.58 -29.34 16.44
CA ARG A 351 -8.10 -29.05 17.80
C ARG A 351 -7.27 -28.10 18.66
N THR A 352 -6.08 -27.70 18.23
CA THR A 352 -5.23 -26.74 18.97
C THR A 352 -4.44 -25.90 17.97
N ILE A 353 -5.15 -25.20 17.10
CA ILE A 353 -4.53 -24.27 16.17
C ILE A 353 -4.19 -22.98 16.94
N THR A 354 -2.97 -22.87 17.44
CA THR A 354 -2.34 -21.59 17.76
C THR A 354 -1.34 -21.26 16.66
N TYR A 355 -1.81 -20.53 15.65
CA TYR A 355 -0.94 -19.94 14.65
C TYR A 355 -0.27 -18.68 15.24
N ASP A 356 0.98 -18.78 15.65
CA ASP A 356 1.81 -17.61 15.96
C ASP A 356 2.57 -17.19 14.68
N PHE A 357 1.99 -16.26 13.93
CA PHE A 357 2.48 -15.85 12.61
C PHE A 357 3.67 -14.88 12.63
N GLN A 358 4.01 -14.29 13.78
CA GLN A 358 5.17 -13.40 13.90
C GLN A 358 5.95 -13.68 15.17
N THR A 359 7.26 -13.77 15.05
CA THR A 359 8.14 -13.80 16.22
C THR A 359 8.18 -12.44 16.89
N THR A 360 8.56 -12.40 18.17
CA THR A 360 8.80 -11.12 18.87
C THR A 360 9.82 -10.23 18.13
N SER A 361 10.79 -10.83 17.42
CA SER A 361 11.75 -10.10 16.60
C SER A 361 11.08 -9.39 15.42
N GLU A 362 10.16 -10.07 14.74
CA GLU A 362 9.43 -9.52 13.59
C GLU A 362 8.45 -8.43 14.02
N LEU A 363 7.83 -8.54 15.21
CA LEU A 363 7.01 -7.47 15.78
C LEU A 363 7.81 -6.17 15.98
N MET A 364 9.08 -6.27 16.39
CA MET A 364 9.94 -5.09 16.57
C MET A 364 10.49 -4.54 15.25
N GLU A 365 10.78 -5.43 14.29
CA GLU A 365 11.21 -5.05 12.95
C GLU A 365 10.11 -4.29 12.20
N ASN A 366 8.86 -4.74 12.37
CA ASN A 366 7.68 -4.14 11.77
C ASN A 366 6.97 -3.12 12.69
N TYR A 367 7.58 -2.68 13.79
CA TYR A 367 6.94 -1.86 14.82
C TYR A 367 6.15 -0.68 14.25
N PHE A 368 6.79 0.17 13.43
CA PHE A 368 6.13 1.34 12.85
C PHE A 368 5.01 0.97 11.89
N LYS A 369 5.22 -0.05 11.06
CA LYS A 369 4.20 -0.56 10.15
C LYS A 369 2.96 -1.08 10.89
N ILE A 370 3.17 -1.77 12.01
CA ILE A 370 2.07 -2.26 12.87
C ILE A 370 1.27 -1.10 13.48
N ILE A 371 1.96 -0.02 13.86
CA ILE A 371 1.34 1.19 14.40
C ILE A 371 0.56 1.92 13.31
N ASP A 372 1.20 2.16 12.16
CA ASP A 372 0.60 2.82 10.99
C ASP A 372 -0.66 2.07 10.54
N GLU A 373 -0.64 0.72 10.59
CA GLU A 373 -1.79 -0.15 10.24
C GLU A 373 -2.82 -0.34 11.37
N SER A 374 -2.50 0.09 12.60
CA SER A 374 -3.30 -0.15 13.81
C SER A 374 -3.78 -1.63 13.90
N ASN A 375 -2.84 -2.58 13.81
CA ASN A 375 -3.16 -3.99 13.66
C ASN A 375 -3.54 -4.68 15.00
N HIS A 376 -4.77 -4.45 15.46
CA HIS A 376 -5.29 -5.01 16.72
C HIS A 376 -5.17 -6.53 16.83
N GLN A 377 -5.42 -7.27 15.75
CA GLN A 377 -5.42 -8.73 15.74
C GLN A 377 -4.02 -9.31 15.98
N LEU A 378 -3.02 -8.76 15.27
CA LEU A 378 -1.63 -9.13 15.46
C LEU A 378 -1.18 -8.84 16.90
N LEU A 379 -1.58 -7.69 17.44
CA LEU A 379 -1.22 -7.31 18.80
C LEU A 379 -1.83 -8.24 19.85
N LYS A 380 -3.03 -8.82 19.65
CA LYS A 380 -3.59 -9.82 20.57
C LYS A 380 -2.70 -11.06 20.73
N LEU A 381 -1.80 -11.34 19.78
CA LEU A 381 -0.87 -12.46 19.87
C LEU A 381 0.29 -12.19 20.84
N ILE A 382 0.52 -10.95 21.26
CA ILE A 382 1.58 -10.61 22.23
C ILE A 382 1.41 -11.41 23.53
N ASP A 383 0.19 -11.57 24.02
CA ASP A 383 -0.10 -12.33 25.24
C ASP A 383 0.22 -13.83 25.11
N LYS A 384 0.28 -14.36 23.89
CA LYS A 384 0.68 -15.74 23.62
C LYS A 384 2.20 -15.91 23.57
N HIS A 385 2.95 -14.84 23.34
CA HIS A 385 4.40 -14.90 23.27
C HIS A 385 5.06 -14.83 24.65
N ARG A 386 6.02 -15.74 24.89
CA ARG A 386 6.86 -15.68 26.08
C ARG A 386 8.03 -14.71 25.86
N ILE A 387 7.82 -13.43 26.13
CA ILE A 387 8.86 -12.39 25.99
C ILE A 387 9.83 -12.45 27.19
N PRO A 388 11.13 -12.77 26.98
CA PRO A 388 12.10 -12.83 28.06
C PRO A 388 12.35 -11.43 28.65
N LYS A 389 12.50 -11.35 29.99
CA LYS A 389 12.86 -10.09 30.68
C LYS A 389 14.17 -9.47 30.17
N THR A 390 15.06 -10.27 29.59
CA THR A 390 16.34 -9.81 29.02
C THR A 390 16.17 -9.13 27.65
N GLN A 391 15.05 -9.30 26.95
CA GLN A 391 14.81 -8.74 25.61
C GLN A 391 14.22 -7.32 25.66
N TYR A 392 14.82 -6.36 24.96
CA TYR A 392 14.26 -5.00 24.83
C TYR A 392 13.05 -5.08 23.91
N PHE A 393 11.87 -4.76 24.43
CA PHE A 393 10.60 -4.88 23.72
C PHE A 393 9.74 -3.62 23.99
N PRO A 394 9.32 -2.88 22.96
CA PRO A 394 8.43 -1.73 23.11
C PRO A 394 6.99 -2.21 23.31
N ILE A 395 6.26 -1.65 24.28
CA ILE A 395 4.87 -2.03 24.55
C ILE A 395 3.91 -0.84 24.63
N TYR A 396 4.39 0.39 24.80
CA TYR A 396 3.49 1.52 25.05
C TYR A 396 2.56 1.80 23.87
N ALA A 397 3.10 1.92 22.65
CA ALA A 397 2.29 2.09 21.44
C ALA A 397 1.32 0.92 21.23
N PHE A 398 1.82 -0.31 21.41
CA PHE A 398 1.02 -1.53 21.24
C PHE A 398 -0.13 -1.61 22.25
N SER A 399 0.09 -1.18 23.49
CA SER A 399 -0.95 -1.13 24.53
C SER A 399 -1.99 -0.04 24.29
N LYS A 400 -1.63 1.05 23.61
CA LYS A 400 -2.58 2.09 23.19
C LYS A 400 -3.47 1.62 22.05
N ILE A 401 -2.93 0.84 21.12
CA ILE A 401 -3.70 0.24 20.03
C ILE A 401 -4.54 -0.92 20.57
N GLN A 402 -3.97 -1.86 21.33
CA GLN A 402 -4.68 -2.99 21.92
C GLN A 402 -4.81 -2.83 23.44
N SER A 403 -5.91 -2.23 23.88
CA SER A 403 -6.19 -2.00 25.30
C SER A 403 -6.51 -3.26 26.10
N GLU A 404 -6.84 -4.38 25.44
CA GLU A 404 -7.21 -5.65 26.08
C GLU A 404 -6.01 -6.56 26.42
N LEU A 405 -4.77 -6.07 26.27
CA LEU A 405 -3.56 -6.87 26.52
C LEU A 405 -3.35 -7.19 28.01
N GLU A 406 -3.41 -8.47 28.37
CA GLU A 406 -3.21 -8.94 29.75
C GLU A 406 -1.75 -8.73 30.21
N SER A 407 -0.78 -8.89 29.30
CA SER A 407 0.65 -8.77 29.58
C SER A 407 1.16 -7.32 29.62
N SER A 408 0.33 -6.34 29.26
CA SER A 408 0.69 -4.92 29.12
C SER A 408 1.41 -4.37 30.37
N SER A 409 0.82 -4.57 31.56
CA SER A 409 1.36 -4.08 32.83
C SER A 409 2.76 -4.63 33.14
N VAL A 410 2.96 -5.93 32.88
CA VAL A 410 4.23 -6.62 33.13
C VAL A 410 5.30 -6.15 32.15
N LEU A 411 4.94 -6.04 30.87
CA LEU A 411 5.85 -5.60 29.81
C LEU A 411 6.25 -4.13 29.98
N LYS A 412 5.31 -3.24 30.37
CA LYS A 412 5.61 -1.84 30.70
C LYS A 412 6.62 -1.75 31.84
N GLY A 413 6.41 -2.54 32.90
CA GLY A 413 7.35 -2.63 34.02
C GLY A 413 8.75 -3.13 33.60
N ASN A 414 8.82 -4.09 32.66
CA ASN A 414 10.10 -4.58 32.13
C ASN A 414 10.82 -3.53 31.27
N GLN A 415 10.09 -2.82 30.39
CA GLN A 415 10.62 -1.74 29.57
C GLN A 415 11.16 -0.60 30.47
N ASN A 416 10.39 -0.19 31.48
CA ASN A 416 10.78 0.86 32.40
C ASN A 416 12.07 0.53 33.16
N LYS A 417 12.17 -0.68 33.74
CA LYS A 417 13.39 -1.13 34.42
C LYS A 417 14.62 -1.07 33.53
N LYS A 418 14.46 -1.32 32.24
CA LYS A 418 15.57 -1.27 31.28
C LYS A 418 15.99 0.14 30.93
N ILE A 419 15.02 1.02 30.74
CA ILE A 419 15.29 2.44 30.53
C ILE A 419 15.99 3.01 31.76
N THR A 420 15.48 2.76 32.96
CA THR A 420 16.13 3.15 34.23
C THR A 420 17.55 2.59 34.35
N ASN A 421 17.75 1.30 34.08
CA ASN A 421 19.09 0.70 34.11
C ASN A 421 20.07 1.34 33.11
N ILE A 422 19.61 1.86 31.98
CA ILE A 422 20.50 2.57 31.04
C ILE A 422 20.91 3.92 31.63
N ILE A 423 19.98 4.62 32.29
CA ILE A 423 20.16 5.97 32.83
C ILE A 423 21.03 5.94 34.07
N ASP A 424 20.74 5.04 35.01
CA ASP A 424 21.45 4.98 36.30
C ASP A 424 22.92 4.59 36.16
N ASN A 425 23.27 3.87 35.09
CA ASN A 425 24.62 3.36 34.87
C ASN A 425 25.49 4.27 34.00
N VAL A 426 24.97 5.40 33.51
CA VAL A 426 25.65 6.22 32.49
C VAL A 426 25.45 7.71 32.75
N THR A 427 26.53 8.44 32.95
CA THR A 427 26.52 9.91 32.94
C THR A 427 26.40 10.44 31.52
N ASP A 428 25.58 11.47 31.31
CA ASP A 428 25.40 12.05 29.97
C ASP A 428 26.69 12.75 29.50
N PHE A 429 27.42 12.09 28.60
CA PHE A 429 28.67 12.56 28.02
C PHE A 429 28.48 13.28 26.67
N ALA A 430 27.27 13.31 26.13
CA ALA A 430 26.99 13.85 24.80
C ALA A 430 26.11 15.12 24.85
N GLN A 431 26.15 15.86 25.97
CA GLN A 431 25.27 17.01 26.27
C GLN A 431 25.29 18.12 25.19
N GLN A 432 26.41 18.24 24.48
CA GLN A 432 26.65 19.25 23.44
C GLN A 432 25.84 19.00 22.15
N HIS A 433 25.30 17.79 21.96
CA HIS A 433 24.65 17.39 20.71
C HIS A 433 23.13 17.54 20.76
N THR A 434 22.54 18.12 19.72
CA THR A 434 21.07 18.24 19.56
C THR A 434 20.53 17.47 18.35
N SER A 435 21.41 16.82 17.58
CA SER A 435 21.03 16.05 16.40
C SER A 435 21.71 14.68 16.35
N ILE A 436 21.02 13.71 15.75
CA ILE A 436 21.54 12.35 15.57
C ILE A 436 22.77 12.36 14.66
N ASN A 437 22.73 13.14 13.57
CA ASN A 437 23.87 13.27 12.64
C ASN A 437 25.10 13.87 13.34
N GLY A 438 24.91 14.85 14.23
CA GLY A 438 26.00 15.41 15.04
C GLY A 438 26.70 14.35 15.89
N ILE A 439 25.92 13.47 16.55
CA ILE A 439 26.46 12.36 17.35
C ILE A 439 27.16 11.31 16.46
N LEU A 440 26.61 11.04 15.28
CA LEU A 440 27.17 10.04 14.36
C LEU A 440 28.48 10.50 13.71
N GLN A 441 28.65 11.80 13.50
CA GLN A 441 29.84 12.39 12.90
C GLN A 441 30.92 12.78 13.91
N ASP A 442 30.59 12.82 15.20
CA ASP A 442 31.56 13.10 16.26
C ASP A 442 32.62 11.99 16.37
N GLU A 443 33.89 12.36 16.21
CA GLU A 443 35.05 11.47 16.35
C GLU A 443 35.46 11.25 17.82
N ASP A 444 35.10 12.18 18.73
CA ASP A 444 35.38 12.07 20.16
C ASP A 444 34.46 11.04 20.85
N ILE A 445 33.31 10.73 20.24
CA ILE A 445 32.40 9.67 20.69
C ILE A 445 32.76 8.35 19.99
N SER A 446 33.25 7.38 20.76
CA SER A 446 33.54 6.05 20.23
C SER A 446 32.30 5.41 19.59
N GLN A 447 32.48 4.66 18.50
CA GLN A 447 31.38 4.04 17.75
C GLN A 447 30.45 3.18 18.63
N SER A 448 31.01 2.52 19.65
CA SER A 448 30.26 1.74 20.64
C SER A 448 29.34 2.57 21.55
N LYS A 449 29.60 3.87 21.70
CA LYS A 449 28.88 4.80 22.57
C LYS A 449 27.89 5.69 21.82
N LYS A 450 27.95 5.78 20.50
CA LYS A 450 27.04 6.63 19.69
C LYS A 450 25.55 6.31 19.91
N ASN A 451 25.19 5.03 19.95
CA ASN A 451 23.80 4.64 20.25
C ASN A 451 23.35 5.04 21.66
N LEU A 452 24.26 4.98 22.63
CA LEU A 452 23.99 5.40 23.99
C LEU A 452 23.83 6.92 24.09
N ALA A 453 24.63 7.69 23.33
CA ALA A 453 24.50 9.13 23.21
C ALA A 453 23.15 9.54 22.58
N ILE A 454 22.69 8.83 21.55
CA ILE A 454 21.35 9.04 20.98
C ILE A 454 20.28 8.80 22.05
N ILE A 455 20.34 7.68 22.76
CA ILE A 455 19.40 7.35 23.84
C ILE A 455 19.34 8.46 24.89
N LEU A 456 20.50 8.94 25.35
CA LEU A 456 20.60 10.03 26.34
C LEU A 456 20.02 11.33 25.80
N GLY A 457 20.29 11.67 24.53
CA GLY A 457 19.73 12.85 23.87
C GLY A 457 18.20 12.82 23.79
N VAL A 458 17.61 11.64 23.53
CA VAL A 458 16.14 11.46 23.51
C VAL A 458 15.54 11.53 24.91
N ILE A 459 16.18 10.92 25.91
CA ILE A 459 15.73 10.93 27.30
C ILE A 459 15.73 12.36 27.86
N ASN A 460 16.78 13.12 27.57
CA ASN A 460 16.97 14.50 28.01
C ASN A 460 16.30 15.53 27.08
N GLU A 461 15.44 15.09 26.14
CA GLU A 461 14.63 15.94 25.26
C GLU A 461 15.47 16.91 24.39
N ARG A 462 16.74 16.57 24.16
CA ARG A 462 17.66 17.32 23.29
C ARG A 462 17.49 16.99 21.82
N ILE A 463 17.02 15.78 21.53
CA ILE A 463 16.77 15.28 20.16
C ILE A 463 15.25 15.19 19.96
N PRO A 464 14.67 15.89 18.97
CA PRO A 464 13.24 15.83 18.67
C PRO A 464 12.80 14.41 18.26
N LEU A 465 11.64 13.97 18.74
CA LEU A 465 11.12 12.62 18.48
C LEU A 465 10.91 12.34 16.99
N ASP A 466 10.49 13.33 16.20
CA ASP A 466 10.29 13.18 14.75
C ASP A 466 11.58 12.75 14.04
N THR A 467 12.72 13.32 14.44
CA THR A 467 14.04 12.94 13.89
C THR A 467 14.48 11.53 14.31
N VAL A 468 14.06 11.09 15.50
CA VAL A 468 14.32 9.74 16.01
C VAL A 468 13.47 8.72 15.25
N GLU A 469 12.21 9.05 14.97
CA GLU A 469 11.34 8.21 14.16
C GLU A 469 11.90 8.03 12.75
N GLU A 470 12.30 9.12 12.08
CA GLU A 470 12.93 9.06 10.76
C GLU A 470 14.20 8.18 10.78
N TYR A 471 15.05 8.36 11.80
CA TYR A 471 16.24 7.54 11.99
C TYR A 471 15.92 6.06 12.21
N LEU A 472 14.92 5.74 13.02
CA LEU A 472 14.52 4.35 13.30
C LEU A 472 13.85 3.69 12.09
N ARG A 473 13.05 4.42 11.32
CA ARG A 473 12.42 3.91 10.08
C ARG A 473 13.48 3.53 9.04
N ASN A 474 14.56 4.31 8.94
CA ASN A 474 15.67 4.14 8.01
C ASN A 474 16.85 3.31 8.56
N TYR A 475 16.74 2.71 9.75
CA TYR A 475 17.84 1.98 10.38
C TYR A 475 18.13 0.63 9.68
N ASP A 476 19.37 0.42 9.21
CA ASP A 476 19.75 -0.74 8.39
C ASP A 476 19.49 -2.11 9.05
N ASN A 477 19.84 -2.26 10.33
CA ASN A 477 19.71 -3.52 11.06
C ASN A 477 18.69 -3.42 12.21
N LYS A 478 17.41 -3.55 11.87
CA LYS A 478 16.28 -3.53 12.83
C LYS A 478 16.24 -4.74 13.77
N LYS A 479 17.04 -5.79 13.52
CA LYS A 479 17.17 -6.95 14.42
C LYS A 479 18.20 -6.72 15.53
N SER A 480 19.02 -5.67 15.41
CA SER A 480 20.09 -5.39 16.37
C SER A 480 19.55 -4.98 17.74
N THR A 481 20.30 -5.31 18.80
CA THR A 481 19.97 -4.86 20.17
C THR A 481 20.02 -3.34 20.29
N ASN A 482 20.89 -2.68 19.52
CA ASN A 482 21.01 -1.22 19.54
C ASN A 482 19.74 -0.54 19.02
N TYR A 483 19.20 -1.01 17.89
CA TYR A 483 17.90 -0.56 17.38
C TYR A 483 16.81 -0.72 18.43
N ARG A 484 16.68 -1.92 19.03
CA ARG A 484 15.64 -2.21 20.03
C ARG A 484 15.74 -1.33 21.28
N LYS A 485 16.96 -0.94 21.70
CA LYS A 485 17.16 -0.01 22.82
C LYS A 485 16.63 1.39 22.50
N ILE A 486 17.02 1.95 21.36
CA ILE A 486 16.54 3.27 20.92
C ILE A 486 15.02 3.24 20.75
N LEU A 487 14.49 2.18 20.13
CA LEU A 487 13.07 1.97 19.92
C LEU A 487 12.28 1.95 21.24
N CYS A 488 12.74 1.23 22.27
CA CYS A 488 12.08 1.24 23.58
C CYS A 488 12.04 2.63 24.23
N VAL A 489 13.09 3.43 24.06
CA VAL A 489 13.14 4.79 24.62
C VAL A 489 12.22 5.73 23.86
N TYR A 490 12.22 5.65 22.53
CA TYR A 490 11.28 6.37 21.67
C TYR A 490 9.82 6.00 22.00
N ASP A 491 9.51 4.69 22.05
CA ASP A 491 8.17 4.18 22.37
C ASP A 491 7.67 4.69 23.71
N TYR A 492 8.52 4.67 24.73
CA TYR A 492 8.20 5.22 26.05
C TYR A 492 7.99 6.74 25.99
N LYS A 493 8.89 7.52 25.39
CA LYS A 493 8.76 8.99 25.36
C LYS A 493 7.55 9.45 24.55
N ASN A 494 7.24 8.78 23.44
CA ASN A 494 6.16 9.17 22.56
C ASN A 494 4.78 8.71 23.07
N TYR A 495 4.69 7.52 23.67
CA TYR A 495 3.41 6.90 23.99
C TYR A 495 3.12 6.72 25.49
N ALA A 496 4.07 6.89 26.42
CA ALA A 496 3.77 6.81 27.84
C ALA A 496 3.02 8.06 28.33
N ASP A 497 1.92 7.83 29.06
CA ASP A 497 1.14 8.90 29.68
C ASP A 497 1.91 9.52 30.86
N GLU A 498 1.60 10.77 31.23
CA GLU A 498 2.33 11.51 32.27
C GLU A 498 2.44 10.75 33.60
N HIS A 499 1.41 9.98 33.97
CA HIS A 499 1.41 9.17 35.20
C HIS A 499 2.25 7.89 35.12
N GLU A 500 2.57 7.44 33.91
CA GLU A 500 3.41 6.27 33.66
C GLU A 500 4.88 6.66 33.44
N ARG A 501 5.17 7.97 33.37
CA ARG A 501 6.53 8.48 33.24
C ARG A 501 7.27 8.31 34.55
N ILE A 502 8.35 7.55 34.50
CA ILE A 502 9.42 7.48 35.49
C ILE A 502 9.87 8.93 35.75
N ASN A 503 9.99 9.32 37.03
CA ASN A 503 10.61 10.58 37.41
C ASN A 503 12.08 10.57 36.98
N LEU A 504 12.36 11.11 35.81
CA LEU A 504 13.70 11.22 35.22
C LEU A 504 14.45 12.46 35.71
N ALA A 505 14.08 12.99 36.88
CA ALA A 505 14.74 14.15 37.46
C ALA A 505 16.21 13.83 37.74
N SER A 506 17.06 14.40 36.88
CA SER A 506 18.51 14.50 36.97
C SER A 506 19.02 14.54 38.41
N SER A 507 19.78 13.51 38.78
CA SER A 507 20.80 13.58 39.81
C SER A 507 21.95 14.50 39.35
N GLY A 508 21.65 15.79 39.18
CA GLY A 508 22.64 16.87 39.10
C GLY A 508 22.93 17.37 40.50
N GLY A 509 24.11 17.01 41.02
CA GLY A 509 24.48 17.16 42.42
C GLY A 509 24.36 18.59 42.97
N SER A 510 23.75 18.67 44.15
CA SER A 510 24.08 19.67 45.16
C SER A 510 25.39 19.28 45.83
N THR A 511 26.41 20.15 45.75
CA THR A 511 27.40 20.38 46.82
C THR A 511 28.21 21.66 46.54
N VAL A 512 27.79 22.73 47.21
CA VAL A 512 28.59 23.75 47.93
C VAL A 512 29.84 24.34 47.25
N SER A 513 29.74 25.61 46.86
CA SER A 513 30.40 26.73 47.54
C SER A 513 29.60 28.01 47.37
#